data_AF-A0A7C1AQH1-F1
#
_entry.id   AF-A0A7C1AQH1-F1
#
_cell.length_a   1.000
_cell.length_b   1.000
_cell.length_c   1.000
_cell.angle_alpha   90.00
_cell.angle_beta   90.00
_cell.angle_gamma   90.00
#
_symmetry.space_group_name_H-M   'P 1'
#
loop_
_entity.id
_entity.type
_entity.pdbx_description
1 polymer ?
#
loop_
_entity_poly.entity_id
_entity_poly.type
_entity_poly.pdbx_seq_one_letter_code
_entity_poly.pdbx_strand_id
1 'polypeptide(L)'
;MIVADLISTNIYILTEGEVQAEDASIAAEKVIVGGVIDGDLSVVASSVTISGTVKGDLLVAASGPVSITGTIEGSVRGAASQFILDGVVEGDVTVATMSL
;
A
#
# COMPACT_ATOMS: atom_id res chain seq x y z
N MET A 1 4.94 -21.51 4.06
CA MET A 1 4.25 -20.21 4.13
C MET A 1 4.56 -19.64 5.50
N ILE A 2 5.68 -18.93 5.61
CA ILE A 2 5.95 -18.09 6.78
C ILE A 2 5.07 -16.86 6.54
N VAL A 3 4.20 -16.56 7.49
CA VAL A 3 3.40 -15.34 7.44
C VAL A 3 4.35 -14.16 7.28
N ALA A 4 4.15 -13.34 6.24
CA ALA A 4 4.76 -12.02 6.16
C ALA A 4 4.60 -11.34 7.52
N ASP A 5 5.65 -10.69 8.00
CA ASP A 5 5.67 -10.10 9.32
C ASP A 5 4.49 -9.13 9.45
N LEU A 6 3.54 -9.42 10.35
CA LEU A 6 2.35 -8.58 10.51
C LEU A 6 2.72 -7.38 11.36
N ILE A 7 2.72 -6.20 10.75
CA ILE A 7 3.01 -4.94 11.43
C ILE A 7 1.68 -4.31 11.84
N SER A 8 1.34 -4.44 13.12
CA SER A 8 0.17 -3.79 13.72
C SER A 8 0.62 -2.59 14.56
N THR A 9 0.21 -1.39 14.15
CA THR A 9 0.62 -0.13 14.78
C THR A 9 -0.48 0.92 14.62
N ASN A 10 -0.37 2.05 15.31
CA ASN A 10 -1.27 3.17 15.06
C ASN A 10 -0.93 3.87 13.73
N ILE A 11 0.37 4.12 13.50
CA ILE A 11 0.88 4.74 12.28
C ILE A 11 2.09 3.94 11.80
N TYR A 12 2.06 3.54 10.53
CA TYR A 12 3.22 2.98 9.83
C TYR A 12 3.80 4.02 8.87
N ILE A 13 5.11 4.23 8.93
CA ILE A 13 5.84 5.14 8.06
C ILE A 13 7.09 4.41 7.57
N LEU A 14 7.23 4.31 6.25
CA LEU A 14 8.48 3.95 5.58
C LEU A 14 8.96 5.19 4.84
N THR A 15 10.03 5.82 5.32
CA THR A 15 10.52 7.08 4.77
C THR A 15 11.32 6.89 3.48
N GLU A 16 11.49 7.97 2.71
CA GLU A 16 12.30 7.93 1.49
C GLU A 16 13.75 7.50 1.81
N GLY A 17 14.27 6.57 1.01
CA GLY A 17 15.60 5.97 1.22
C GLY A 17 15.62 4.75 2.14
N GLU A 18 14.52 4.45 2.84
CA GLU A 18 14.36 3.19 3.57
C GLU A 18 13.85 2.08 2.66
N VAL A 19 14.28 0.85 2.95
CA VAL A 19 13.89 -0.35 2.20
C VAL A 19 13.34 -1.38 3.19
N GLN A 20 12.11 -1.81 2.96
CA GLN A 20 11.57 -3.04 3.54
C GLN A 20 11.91 -4.18 2.58
N ALA A 21 12.83 -5.06 3.00
CA ALA A 21 13.47 -6.03 2.11
C ALA A 21 12.61 -7.24 1.70
N GLU A 22 11.39 -7.35 2.21
CA GLU A 22 10.50 -8.49 2.01
C GLU A 22 9.04 -8.00 1.91
N ASP A 23 8.13 -8.95 1.70
CA ASP A 23 6.69 -8.71 1.72
C ASP A 23 6.25 -8.10 3.06
N ALA A 24 5.31 -7.16 2.99
CA ALA A 24 4.80 -6.44 4.16
C ALA A 24 3.29 -6.61 4.30
N SER A 25 2.85 -7.06 5.47
CA SER A 25 1.43 -7.06 5.86
C SER A 25 1.22 -6.05 6.97
N ILE A 26 0.46 -4.98 6.69
CA ILE A 26 0.36 -3.81 7.57
C ILE A 26 -1.11 -3.59 7.95
N ALA A 27 -1.36 -3.47 9.24
CA ALA A 27 -2.63 -3.03 9.80
C ALA A 27 -2.40 -1.78 10.67
N ALA A 28 -2.93 -0.63 10.25
CA ALA A 28 -2.72 0.63 10.97
C ALA A 28 -3.85 1.63 10.74
N GLU A 29 -3.99 2.67 11.57
CA GLU A 29 -4.92 3.77 11.23
C GLU A 29 -4.40 4.54 10.00
N LYS A 30 -3.09 4.76 9.93
CA LYS A 30 -2.46 5.49 8.84
C LYS A 30 -1.20 4.78 8.33
N VAL A 31 -1.10 4.64 7.01
CA VAL A 31 0.05 4.06 6.33
C VAL A 31 0.63 5.08 5.36
N ILE A 32 1.93 5.37 5.50
CA ILE A 32 2.70 6.24 4.62
C ILE A 32 3.91 5.46 4.09
N VAL A 33 3.99 5.28 2.78
CA VAL A 33 5.11 4.59 2.11
C VAL A 33 5.78 5.56 1.16
N GLY A 34 6.89 6.15 1.60
CA GLY A 34 7.79 6.96 0.78
C GLY A 34 9.07 6.22 0.33
N GLY A 35 9.42 5.12 1.00
CA GLY A 35 10.57 4.26 0.66
C GLY A 35 10.25 3.15 -0.35
N VAL A 36 11.03 2.07 -0.30
CA VAL A 36 10.88 0.91 -1.20
C VAL A 36 10.39 -0.31 -0.42
N ILE A 37 9.32 -0.94 -0.88
CA ILE A 37 8.93 -2.30 -0.50
C ILE A 37 9.49 -3.26 -1.56
N ASP A 38 10.45 -4.10 -1.18
CA ASP A 38 11.13 -5.06 -2.06
C ASP A 38 10.36 -6.39 -2.16
N GLY A 39 9.04 -6.29 -2.35
CA GLY A 39 8.12 -7.43 -2.36
C GLY A 39 6.66 -6.98 -2.47
N ASP A 40 5.74 -7.85 -2.08
CA ASP A 40 4.30 -7.59 -2.07
C ASP A 40 3.89 -6.76 -0.84
N LEU A 41 2.90 -5.88 -1.02
CA LEU A 41 2.37 -5.03 0.05
C LEU A 41 0.88 -5.30 0.26
N SER A 42 0.50 -5.80 1.44
CA SER A 42 -0.88 -5.94 1.88
C SER A 42 -1.19 -4.95 3.01
N VAL A 43 -2.18 -4.09 2.81
CA VAL A 43 -2.53 -3.01 3.75
C VAL A 43 -4.00 -3.02 4.12
N VAL A 44 -4.28 -2.95 5.41
CA VAL A 44 -5.59 -2.59 5.96
C VAL A 44 -5.44 -1.32 6.79
N ALA A 45 -6.11 -0.23 6.40
CA ALA A 45 -5.96 1.04 7.13
C ALA A 45 -7.16 1.98 7.08
N SER A 46 -7.13 3.07 7.85
CA SER A 46 -8.09 4.17 7.67
C SER A 46 -7.67 5.11 6.54
N SER A 47 -6.37 5.32 6.33
CA SER A 47 -5.86 6.08 5.19
C SER A 47 -4.50 5.56 4.73
N VAL A 48 -4.28 5.60 3.41
CA VAL A 48 -3.06 5.09 2.79
C VAL A 48 -2.49 6.12 1.82
N THR A 49 -1.18 6.38 1.93
CA THR A 49 -0.44 7.21 0.98
C THR A 49 0.83 6.49 0.56
N ILE A 50 1.00 6.28 -0.74
CA ILE A 50 2.16 5.61 -1.33
C ILE A 50 2.79 6.56 -2.36
N SER A 51 3.91 7.16 -2.00
CA SER A 51 4.73 7.97 -2.89
C SER A 51 6.03 7.27 -3.30
N GLY A 52 6.40 6.19 -2.61
CA GLY A 52 7.57 5.37 -2.88
C GLY A 52 7.33 4.28 -3.93
N THR A 53 8.10 3.20 -3.85
CA THR A 53 8.01 2.07 -4.81
C THR A 53 7.58 0.79 -4.11
N VAL A 54 6.65 0.05 -4.72
CA VAL A 54 6.34 -1.34 -4.36
C VAL A 54 6.75 -2.20 -5.55
N LYS A 55 7.71 -3.10 -5.35
CA LYS A 55 8.23 -3.96 -6.43
C LYS A 55 7.31 -5.14 -6.76
N GLY A 56 6.45 -5.53 -5.83
CA GLY A 56 5.46 -6.59 -6.03
C GLY A 56 4.05 -6.05 -6.26
N ASP A 57 3.08 -6.90 -5.92
CA ASP A 57 1.66 -6.56 -5.95
C ASP A 57 1.25 -5.71 -4.74
N LEU A 58 0.28 -4.82 -4.96
CA LEU A 58 -0.35 -4.03 -3.90
C LEU A 58 -1.79 -4.53 -3.68
N LEU A 59 -2.07 -5.02 -2.47
CA LEU A 59 -3.41 -5.30 -1.97
C LEU A 59 -3.77 -4.29 -0.87
N VAL A 60 -4.80 -3.47 -1.07
CA VAL A 60 -5.15 -2.41 -0.11
C VAL A 60 -6.65 -2.35 0.19
N ALA A 61 -7.02 -2.40 1.46
CA ALA A 61 -8.37 -2.12 1.92
C ALA A 61 -8.34 -0.95 2.89
N ALA A 62 -9.01 0.15 2.57
CA ALA A 62 -9.06 1.32 3.42
C ALA A 62 -10.49 1.80 3.68
N SER A 63 -10.75 2.36 4.87
CA SER A 63 -12.04 3.01 5.13
C SER A 63 -12.11 4.44 4.58
N GLY A 64 -10.97 5.15 4.61
CA GLY A 64 -10.79 6.48 4.06
C GLY A 64 -10.10 6.48 2.69
N PRO A 65 -9.39 7.57 2.35
CA PRO A 65 -8.75 7.72 1.06
C PRO A 65 -7.49 6.87 0.91
N VAL A 66 -7.28 6.37 -0.30
CA VAL A 66 -6.03 5.79 -0.79
C VAL A 66 -5.47 6.70 -1.86
N SER A 67 -4.22 7.13 -1.71
CA SER A 67 -3.50 7.93 -2.70
C SER A 67 -2.19 7.26 -3.08
N ILE A 68 -1.98 7.05 -4.38
CA ILE A 68 -0.78 6.44 -4.94
C ILE A 68 -0.18 7.41 -5.95
N THR A 69 0.95 8.01 -5.63
CA THR A 69 1.73 8.87 -6.53
C THR A 69 3.06 8.24 -6.94
N GLY A 70 3.41 7.11 -6.32
CA GLY A 70 4.63 6.37 -6.56
C GLY A 70 4.52 5.35 -7.70
N THR A 71 5.40 4.33 -7.66
CA THR A 71 5.43 3.25 -8.65
C THR A 71 5.04 1.92 -8.01
N ILE A 72 4.17 1.17 -8.67
CA ILE A 72 3.85 -0.23 -8.36
C ILE A 72 4.30 -1.06 -9.56
N GLU A 73 5.33 -1.88 -9.40
CA GLU A 73 5.86 -2.73 -10.48
C GLU A 73 4.96 -3.97 -10.71
N GLY A 74 4.11 -4.32 -9.74
CA GLY A 74 3.07 -5.36 -9.88
C GLY A 74 1.69 -4.80 -10.21
N SER A 75 0.65 -5.54 -9.79
CA SER A 75 -0.76 -5.19 -9.93
C SER A 75 -1.31 -4.53 -8.66
N VAL A 76 -2.29 -3.64 -8.83
CA VAL A 76 -3.02 -3.01 -7.72
C VAL A 76 -4.40 -3.61 -7.59
N ARG A 77 -4.73 -4.09 -6.39
CA ARG A 77 -6.08 -4.52 -6.00
C ARG A 77 -6.48 -3.77 -4.76
N GLY A 78 -7.59 -3.04 -4.80
CA GLY A 78 -7.99 -2.35 -3.59
C GLY A 78 -9.42 -1.89 -3.48
N ALA A 79 -9.78 -1.51 -2.26
CA ALA A 79 -11.08 -0.96 -1.96
C ALA A 79 -10.97 0.18 -0.94
N ALA A 80 -11.65 1.30 -1.22
CA ALA A 80 -11.55 2.52 -0.41
C ALA A 80 -12.80 3.39 -0.55
N SER A 81 -12.96 4.42 0.31
CA SER A 81 -13.99 5.45 0.06
C SER A 81 -13.62 6.38 -1.08
N GLN A 82 -12.33 6.60 -1.29
CA GLN A 82 -11.77 7.30 -2.43
C GLN A 82 -10.45 6.65 -2.84
N PHE A 83 -10.24 6.48 -4.14
CA PHE A 83 -8.99 5.94 -4.68
C PHE A 83 -8.42 6.94 -5.70
N ILE A 84 -7.23 7.48 -5.41
CA ILE A 84 -6.50 8.41 -6.27
C ILE A 84 -5.23 7.71 -6.72
N LEU A 85 -5.05 7.59 -8.03
CA LEU A 85 -3.86 7.00 -8.64
C LEU A 85 -3.29 8.03 -9.61
N ASP A 86 -2.17 8.62 -9.22
CA ASP A 86 -1.40 9.63 -9.94
C ASP A 86 0.08 9.21 -10.00
N GLY A 87 0.29 7.95 -10.35
CA GLY A 87 1.58 7.27 -10.37
C GLY A 87 1.61 6.22 -11.48
N VAL A 88 2.59 5.32 -11.41
CA VAL A 88 2.76 4.25 -12.40
C VAL A 88 2.36 2.91 -11.80
N VAL A 89 1.57 2.14 -12.54
CA VAL A 89 1.32 0.72 -12.27
C VAL A 89 1.67 -0.05 -13.53
N GLU A 90 2.59 -1.00 -13.42
CA GLU A 90 3.03 -1.81 -14.58
C GLU A 90 2.10 -2.99 -14.86
N GLY A 91 1.40 -3.48 -13.83
CA GLY A 91 0.39 -4.53 -13.93
C GLY A 91 -1.05 -4.01 -14.09
N ASP A 92 -2.00 -4.83 -13.64
CA ASP A 92 -3.43 -4.51 -13.71
C ASP A 92 -3.89 -3.68 -12.50
N VAL A 93 -4.89 -2.82 -12.70
CA VAL A 93 -5.54 -2.07 -11.60
C VAL A 93 -6.99 -2.51 -11.47
N THR A 94 -7.32 -3.11 -10.33
CA THR A 94 -8.71 -3.45 -9.95
C THR A 94 -9.06 -2.74 -8.65
N VAL A 95 -9.94 -1.74 -8.72
CA VAL A 95 -10.35 -0.97 -7.55
C VAL A 95 -11.86 -0.92 -7.41
N ALA A 96 -12.33 -0.92 -6.16
CA ALA A 96 -13.73 -0.72 -5.82
C ALA A 96 -13.86 0.45 -4.85
N THR A 97 -14.69 1.43 -5.19
CA THR A 97 -15.05 2.50 -4.24
C THR A 97 -16.29 2.11 -3.47
N MET A 98 -16.31 2.34 -2.16
CA MET A 98 -17.47 2.05 -1.32
C MET A 98 -17.80 3.24 -0.41
N SER A 99 -19.09 3.46 -0.15
CA SER A 99 -19.51 4.41 0.88
C SER A 99 -19.50 3.68 2.23
N LEU A 100 -18.57 4.06 3.10
CA LEU A 100 -18.43 3.54 4.47
C LEU A 100 -18.97 4.53 5.50
#